data_AF-A0A2P6U524-F1
#
_entry.id   AF-A0A2P6U524-F1
#
_cell.length_a   1.000
_cell.length_b   1.000
_cell.length_c   1.000
_cell.angle_alpha   90.00
_cell.angle_beta   90.00
_cell.angle_gamma   90.00
#
_symmetry.space_group_name_H-M   'P 1'
#
loop_
_entity.id
_entity.type
_entity.pdbx_description
1 polymer ?
#
loop_
_entity_poly.entity_id
_entity_poly.type
_entity_poly.pdbx_seq_one_letter_code
_entity_poly.pdbx_strand_id
1 'polypeptide(L)'
;MTSQGMVLRHNILVGGGQRRVELPPQHRPVFEEGAALIFTRWTALQLGVQNEWGGSKSTQKAQELLQDVIGWFYNTKDPEMCDLQELLDEALQLDFNIQAEDDSPYQVARLLVNMHNQVAAGDFSYVEQMRADQAHAQAQQAAAASQRLANGEPGADEDSSSDEEGSEDEDGEAMDAEGGEDMDMDDAPARPQYR
;
A
#
# COMPACT_ATOMS: atom_id res chain seq x y z
N MET A 1 -23.04 42.24 46.84
CA MET A 1 -21.82 42.57 46.08
C MET A 1 -21.43 41.30 45.33
N THR A 2 -22.16 40.94 44.27
CA THR A 2 -21.78 41.15 42.85
C THR A 2 -20.34 40.78 42.53
N SER A 3 -20.22 39.81 41.61
CA SER A 3 -19.18 39.75 40.58
C SER A 3 -17.77 39.30 41.03
N GLN A 4 -16.96 38.57 40.27
CA GLN A 4 -17.05 38.00 38.92
C GLN A 4 -15.69 37.40 38.58
N GLY A 5 -15.69 36.33 37.80
CA GLY A 5 -14.61 36.04 36.84
C GLY A 5 -13.49 35.12 37.33
N MET A 6 -13.67 33.81 37.20
CA MET A 6 -12.55 32.93 36.86
C MET A 6 -12.13 33.26 35.42
N VAL A 7 -11.05 34.02 35.28
CA VAL A 7 -10.41 34.32 34.00
C VAL A 7 -9.41 33.22 33.69
N LEU A 8 -9.83 32.33 32.79
CA LEU A 8 -8.95 31.45 32.02
C LEU A 8 -8.06 32.32 31.14
N ARG A 9 -6.74 32.25 31.33
CA ARG A 9 -5.77 32.73 30.34
C ARG A 9 -4.50 31.90 30.40
N HIS A 10 -4.35 31.11 29.34
CA HIS A 10 -3.10 30.57 28.80
C HIS A 10 -2.28 29.66 29.70
N ASN A 11 -2.61 28.36 29.63
CA ASN A 11 -1.63 27.30 29.79
C ASN A 11 -1.62 26.47 28.51
N ILE A 12 -0.62 26.72 27.65
CA ILE A 12 -0.22 25.78 26.59
C ILE A 12 0.34 24.57 27.32
N LEU A 13 -0.44 23.50 27.42
CA LEU A 13 0.04 22.21 27.88
C LEU A 13 0.72 21.54 26.67
N VAL A 14 2.01 21.82 26.48
CA VAL A 14 2.89 20.95 25.69
C VAL A 14 3.01 19.65 26.48
N GLY A 15 2.33 18.63 25.99
CA GLY A 15 2.19 17.32 26.59
C GLY A 15 1.17 16.52 25.82
N GLY A 16 1.34 16.45 24.49
CA GLY A 16 0.53 15.60 23.62
C GLY A 16 0.90 14.14 23.86
N GLY A 17 0.48 13.57 25.00
CA GLY A 17 0.26 12.13 25.06
C GLY A 17 -0.81 11.83 24.04
N GLN A 18 -0.46 11.11 22.97
CA GLN A 18 -1.45 10.66 22.01
C GLN A 18 -2.55 9.96 22.80
N ARG A 19 -3.79 10.45 22.68
CA ARG A 19 -4.93 9.83 23.37
C ARG A 19 -5.02 8.42 22.84
N ARG A 20 -4.82 7.44 23.72
CA ARG A 20 -5.03 6.02 23.45
C ARG A 20 -6.32 5.87 22.63
N VAL A 21 -6.16 5.50 21.37
CA VAL A 21 -7.29 5.19 20.50
C VAL A 21 -7.67 3.77 20.86
N GLU A 22 -8.51 3.60 21.88
CA GLU A 22 -9.00 2.28 22.26
C GLU A 22 -10.11 1.86 21.34
N LEU A 23 -9.93 0.75 20.63
CA LEU A 23 -11.00 0.18 19.83
C LEU A 23 -12.06 -0.46 20.75
N PRO A 24 -13.32 0.02 20.74
CA PRO A 24 -14.39 -0.58 21.52
C PRO A 24 -14.59 -2.05 21.14
N PRO A 25 -14.97 -2.94 22.07
CA PRO A 25 -15.14 -4.36 21.78
C PRO A 25 -16.20 -4.63 20.69
N GLN A 26 -17.21 -3.76 20.59
CA GLN A 26 -18.24 -3.85 19.55
C GLN A 26 -17.73 -3.49 18.14
N HIS A 27 -16.59 -2.80 18.04
CA HIS A 27 -15.99 -2.35 16.78
C HIS A 27 -14.88 -3.30 16.28
N ARG A 28 -14.37 -4.17 17.16
CA ARG A 28 -13.36 -5.20 16.84
C ARG A 28 -13.70 -6.05 15.62
N PRO A 29 -14.90 -6.66 15.50
CA PRO A 29 -15.18 -7.51 14.34
C PRO A 29 -15.12 -6.74 13.02
N VAL A 30 -15.50 -5.46 13.01
CA VAL A 30 -15.42 -4.60 11.82
C VAL A 30 -13.97 -4.29 11.45
N PHE A 31 -13.12 -4.05 12.46
CA PHE A 31 -11.70 -3.85 12.24
C PHE A 31 -10.98 -5.12 11.76
N GLU A 32 -11.25 -6.27 12.39
CA GLU A 32 -10.68 -7.57 12.01
C GLU A 32 -11.03 -7.91 10.56
N GLU A 33 -12.30 -7.68 10.18
CA GLU A 33 -12.74 -7.85 8.80
C GLU A 33 -12.03 -6.89 7.84
N GLY A 34 -11.95 -5.60 8.18
CA GLY A 34 -11.24 -4.62 7.37
C GLY A 34 -9.75 -4.96 7.19
N ALA A 35 -9.09 -5.41 8.25
CA ALA A 35 -7.70 -5.86 8.21
C ALA A 35 -7.53 -7.07 7.28
N ALA A 36 -8.43 -8.04 7.36
CA ALA A 36 -8.46 -9.17 6.44
C ALA A 36 -8.62 -8.70 4.98
N LEU A 37 -9.51 -7.75 4.72
CA LEU A 37 -9.70 -7.18 3.37
C LEU A 37 -8.43 -6.51 2.84
N ILE A 38 -7.72 -5.74 3.66
CA ILE A 38 -6.42 -5.15 3.27
C ILE A 38 -5.42 -6.24 2.90
N PHE A 39 -5.29 -7.29 3.72
CA PHE A 39 -4.38 -8.41 3.45
C PHE A 39 -4.74 -9.15 2.15
N THR A 40 -6.03 -9.27 1.82
CA THR A 40 -6.44 -9.86 0.53
C THR A 40 -6.07 -9.00 -0.68
N ARG A 41 -5.93 -7.69 -0.50
CA ARG A 41 -5.56 -6.74 -1.57
C ARG A 41 -4.06 -6.51 -1.67
N TRP A 42 -3.29 -6.93 -0.67
CA TRP A 42 -1.85 -6.77 -0.70
C TRP A 42 -1.21 -7.75 -1.68
N THR A 43 -0.85 -7.24 -2.85
CA THR A 43 -0.34 -8.00 -3.98
C THR A 43 0.89 -8.82 -3.63
N ALA A 44 1.85 -8.26 -2.88
CA ALA A 44 3.05 -8.99 -2.44
C ALA A 44 2.68 -10.26 -1.65
N LEU A 45 1.77 -10.13 -0.68
CA LEU A 45 1.31 -11.26 0.12
C LEU A 45 0.51 -12.27 -0.72
N GLN A 46 -0.37 -11.81 -1.60
CA GLN A 46 -1.14 -12.68 -2.49
C GLN A 46 -0.22 -13.51 -3.42
N LEU A 47 0.80 -12.87 -3.99
CA LEU A 47 1.79 -13.55 -4.83
C LEU A 47 2.63 -14.52 -4.00
N GLY A 48 3.03 -14.16 -2.78
CA GLY A 48 3.75 -15.05 -1.87
C GLY A 48 2.97 -16.30 -1.50
N VAL A 49 1.65 -16.17 -1.30
CA VAL A 49 0.76 -17.30 -1.03
C VAL A 49 0.55 -18.14 -2.28
N GLN A 50 0.23 -17.52 -3.42
CA GLN A 50 -0.11 -18.22 -4.66
C GLN A 50 1.07 -18.96 -5.28
N ASN A 51 2.29 -18.43 -5.15
CA ASN A 51 3.51 -19.08 -5.62
C ASN A 51 4.19 -19.95 -4.56
N GLU A 52 3.55 -20.13 -3.38
CA GLU A 52 4.09 -20.90 -2.27
C GLU A 52 5.52 -20.48 -1.86
N TRP A 53 5.86 -19.19 -1.96
CA TRP A 53 7.19 -18.70 -1.59
C TRP A 53 7.49 -18.91 -0.10
N GLY A 54 6.45 -18.99 0.74
CA GLY A 54 6.54 -19.40 2.14
C GLY A 54 6.45 -20.92 2.40
N GLY A 55 6.49 -21.73 1.35
CA GLY A 55 6.28 -23.19 1.36
C GLY A 55 4.80 -23.59 1.40
N SER A 56 4.53 -24.88 1.59
CA SER A 56 3.17 -25.48 1.54
C SER A 56 2.21 -24.97 2.62
N LYS A 57 2.71 -24.16 3.55
CA LYS A 57 1.96 -23.51 4.64
C LYS A 57 1.83 -22.00 4.46
N SER A 58 2.13 -21.46 3.27
CA SER A 58 2.06 -20.03 2.97
C SER A 58 0.70 -19.42 3.34
N THR A 59 -0.40 -20.14 3.06
CA THR A 59 -1.75 -19.70 3.44
C THR A 59 -1.94 -19.62 4.95
N GLN A 60 -1.43 -20.60 5.70
CA GLN A 60 -1.51 -20.60 7.16
C GLN A 60 -0.70 -19.44 7.74
N LYS A 61 0.52 -19.23 7.26
CA LYS A 61 1.39 -18.12 7.66
C LYS A 61 0.74 -16.75 7.42
N ALA A 62 0.04 -16.58 6.30
CA ALA A 62 -0.67 -15.33 6.02
C ALA A 62 -1.81 -15.07 7.02
N GLN A 63 -2.49 -16.13 7.47
CA GLN A 63 -3.51 -16.03 8.51
C GLN A 63 -2.88 -15.73 9.88
N GLU A 64 -1.75 -16.35 10.20
CA GLU A 64 -0.99 -16.11 11.43
C GLU A 64 -0.52 -14.64 11.49
N LEU A 65 0.06 -14.13 10.41
CA LEU A 65 0.47 -12.71 10.30
C LEU A 65 -0.70 -11.74 10.52
N LEU A 66 -1.88 -12.05 9.95
CA LEU A 66 -3.07 -11.23 10.18
C LEU A 66 -3.45 -11.19 11.66
N GLN A 67 -3.40 -12.35 12.35
CA GLN A 67 -3.69 -12.42 13.78
C GLN A 67 -2.64 -11.70 14.62
N ASP A 68 -1.37 -11.77 14.24
CA ASP A 68 -0.29 -11.05 14.91
C ASP A 68 -0.46 -9.54 14.79
N VAL A 69 -0.83 -9.05 13.61
CA VAL A 69 -1.17 -7.63 13.39
C VAL A 69 -2.36 -7.20 14.24
N ILE A 70 -3.45 -7.99 14.25
CA ILE A 70 -4.62 -7.70 15.08
C ILE A 70 -4.25 -7.68 16.58
N GLY A 71 -3.48 -8.67 17.02
CA GLY A 71 -2.96 -8.76 18.38
C GLY A 71 -2.06 -7.58 18.75
N TRP A 72 -1.23 -7.12 17.82
CA TRP A 72 -0.39 -5.93 17.98
C TRP A 72 -1.24 -4.69 18.24
N PHE A 73 -2.33 -4.47 17.49
CA PHE A 73 -3.25 -3.35 17.75
C PHE A 73 -3.92 -3.41 19.14
N TYR A 74 -4.13 -4.59 19.69
CA TYR A 74 -4.77 -4.76 20.99
C TYR A 74 -3.81 -4.68 22.18
N ASN A 75 -2.55 -5.05 21.97
CA ASN A 75 -1.55 -5.18 23.02
C ASN A 75 -0.56 -4.00 23.06
N THR A 76 -0.36 -3.31 21.94
CA THR A 76 0.58 -2.19 21.84
C THR A 76 -0.06 -0.90 22.36
N LYS A 77 0.61 -0.25 23.30
CA LYS A 77 0.10 0.95 24.00
C LYS A 77 0.08 2.19 23.11
N ASP A 78 1.06 2.29 22.22
CA ASP A 78 1.23 3.38 21.26
C ASP A 78 1.58 2.74 19.90
N PRO A 79 0.57 2.33 19.11
CA PRO A 79 0.82 1.70 17.82
C PRO A 79 1.42 2.73 16.84
N GLU A 80 2.74 2.75 16.72
CA GLU A 80 3.42 3.55 15.71
C GLU A 80 3.39 2.85 14.35
N MET A 81 3.15 3.63 13.31
CA MET A 81 3.11 3.11 11.94
C MET A 81 4.46 2.50 11.53
N CYS A 82 5.58 3.05 11.99
CA CYS A 82 6.92 2.52 11.70
C CYS A 82 7.11 1.12 12.28
N ASP A 83 6.71 0.89 13.54
CA ASP A 83 6.80 -0.42 14.18
C ASP A 83 5.94 -1.46 13.43
N LEU A 84 4.75 -1.07 12.99
CA LEU A 84 3.88 -1.95 12.21
C LEU A 84 4.48 -2.25 10.83
N GLN A 85 5.10 -1.26 10.18
CA GLN A 85 5.80 -1.49 8.92
C GLN A 85 6.95 -2.49 9.11
N GLU A 86 7.77 -2.33 10.14
CA GLU A 86 8.88 -3.25 10.43
C GLU A 86 8.37 -4.67 10.67
N LEU A 87 7.28 -4.84 11.43
CA LEU A 87 6.63 -6.14 11.64
C LEU A 87 6.19 -6.78 10.30
N LEU A 88 5.57 -5.98 9.43
CA LEU A 88 5.08 -6.45 8.13
C LEU A 88 6.23 -6.82 7.18
N ASP A 89 7.30 -6.03 7.17
CA ASP A 89 8.48 -6.27 6.34
C ASP A 89 9.26 -7.52 6.80
N GLU A 90 9.47 -7.66 8.13
CA GLU A 90 10.09 -8.84 8.71
C GLU A 90 9.30 -10.10 8.38
N ALA A 91 7.97 -10.06 8.49
CA ALA A 91 7.12 -11.20 8.14
C ALA A 91 7.22 -11.57 6.65
N LEU A 92 7.23 -10.58 5.74
CA LEU A 92 7.41 -10.85 4.31
C LEU A 92 8.76 -11.52 4.03
N GLN A 93 9.83 -11.06 4.69
CA GLN A 93 11.18 -11.58 4.48
C GLN A 93 11.35 -12.98 5.09
N LEU A 94 10.91 -13.18 6.33
CA LEU A 94 11.11 -14.44 7.06
C LEU A 94 10.14 -15.54 6.63
N ASP A 95 8.85 -15.20 6.45
CA ASP A 95 7.83 -16.21 6.19
C ASP A 95 7.60 -16.49 4.71
N PHE A 96 7.79 -15.48 3.85
CA PHE A 96 7.52 -15.55 2.42
C PHE A 96 8.74 -15.36 1.54
N ASN A 97 9.92 -15.07 2.10
CA ASN A 97 11.14 -14.77 1.34
C ASN A 97 10.93 -13.67 0.28
N ILE A 98 10.10 -12.68 0.61
CA ILE A 98 9.82 -11.50 -0.22
C ILE A 98 10.61 -10.33 0.33
N GLN A 99 11.29 -9.61 -0.56
CA GLN A 99 11.82 -8.29 -0.28
C GLN A 99 10.95 -7.29 -1.03
N ALA A 100 10.16 -6.49 -0.30
CA ALA A 100 9.29 -5.50 -0.90
C ALA A 100 10.09 -4.22 -1.20
N GLU A 101 10.43 -4.00 -2.47
CA GLU A 101 11.15 -2.79 -2.92
C GLU A 101 10.21 -1.62 -3.24
N ASP A 102 8.90 -1.83 -3.14
CA ASP A 102 7.84 -0.92 -3.59
C ASP A 102 7.18 -0.13 -2.44
N ASP A 103 7.77 -0.15 -1.24
CA ASP A 103 7.22 0.43 -0.02
C ASP A 103 5.78 -0.04 0.29
N SER A 104 5.36 -1.20 -0.24
CA SER A 104 4.03 -1.74 0.03
C SER A 104 3.77 -2.06 1.51
N PRO A 105 4.73 -2.52 2.34
CA PRO A 105 4.52 -2.70 3.79
C PRO A 105 4.16 -1.38 4.48
N TYR A 106 4.82 -0.28 4.10
CA TYR A 106 4.52 1.06 4.63
C TYR A 106 3.08 1.48 4.30
N GLN A 107 2.68 1.30 3.04
CA GLN A 107 1.33 1.66 2.60
C GLN A 107 0.26 0.86 3.35
N VAL A 108 0.47 -0.45 3.52
CA VAL A 108 -0.43 -1.33 4.28
C VAL A 108 -0.50 -0.95 5.75
N ALA A 109 0.65 -0.68 6.40
CA ALA A 109 0.70 -0.21 7.77
C ALA A 109 -0.10 1.08 7.97
N ARG A 110 0.10 2.06 7.08
CA ARG A 110 -0.64 3.33 7.09
C ARG A 110 -2.15 3.13 6.96
N LEU A 111 -2.58 2.24 6.05
CA LEU A 111 -3.99 1.93 5.85
C LEU A 111 -4.62 1.29 7.10
N LEU A 112 -3.92 0.35 7.74
CA LEU A 112 -4.38 -0.32 8.97
C LEU A 112 -4.53 0.67 10.13
N VAL A 113 -3.53 1.53 10.35
CA VAL A 113 -3.58 2.56 11.40
C VAL A 113 -4.71 3.56 11.15
N ASN A 114 -4.89 4.00 9.90
CA ASN A 114 -5.98 4.92 9.54
C ASN A 114 -7.36 4.27 9.78
N MET A 115 -7.53 3.02 9.33
CA MET A 115 -8.76 2.27 9.58
C MET A 115 -9.02 2.11 11.08
N HIS A 116 -8.01 1.72 11.86
CA HIS A 116 -8.13 1.59 13.31
C HIS A 116 -8.66 2.90 13.94
N ASN A 117 -8.13 4.04 13.52
CA ASN A 117 -8.57 5.36 14.01
C ASN A 117 -10.02 5.69 13.60
N GLN A 118 -10.42 5.39 12.36
CA GLN A 118 -11.79 5.60 11.88
C GLN A 118 -12.80 4.70 12.62
N VAL A 119 -12.49 3.42 12.73
CA VAL A 119 -13.35 2.44 13.41
C VAL A 119 -13.43 2.75 14.91
N ALA A 120 -12.35 3.24 15.53
CA ALA A 120 -12.40 3.74 16.91
C ALA A 120 -13.29 5.00 17.05
N ALA A 121 -13.32 5.87 16.04
CA ALA A 121 -14.22 7.03 15.99
C ALA A 121 -15.69 6.66 15.68
N GLY A 122 -15.97 5.41 15.32
CA GLY A 122 -17.29 4.92 14.94
C GLY A 122 -17.64 5.18 13.48
N ASP A 123 -16.66 5.50 12.64
CA ASP A 123 -16.82 5.57 11.19
C ASP A 123 -16.46 4.23 10.55
N PHE A 124 -17.45 3.58 9.97
CA PHE A 124 -17.31 2.27 9.31
C PHE A 124 -17.39 2.37 7.78
N SER A 125 -17.57 3.59 7.25
CA SER A 125 -17.77 3.84 5.82
C SER A 125 -16.61 3.29 4.99
N TYR A 126 -15.39 3.37 5.53
CA TYR A 126 -14.19 2.87 4.86
C TYR A 126 -14.21 1.34 4.68
N VAL A 127 -14.65 0.59 5.69
CA VAL A 127 -14.74 -0.88 5.62
C VAL A 127 -15.89 -1.31 4.70
N GLU A 128 -17.01 -0.59 4.74
CA GLU A 128 -18.14 -0.83 3.82
C GLU A 128 -17.77 -0.59 2.35
N GLN A 129 -17.04 0.49 2.05
CA GLN A 129 -16.53 0.75 0.70
C GLN A 129 -15.60 -0.36 0.23
N MET A 130 -14.64 -0.77 1.07
CA MET A 130 -13.74 -1.88 0.75
C MET A 130 -14.48 -3.18 0.46
N ARG A 131 -15.55 -3.48 1.21
CA ARG A 131 -16.40 -4.64 0.96
C ARG A 131 -17.09 -4.54 -0.40
N ALA A 132 -17.63 -3.38 -0.73
CA ALA A 132 -18.29 -3.15 -2.01
C ALA A 132 -17.32 -3.29 -3.20
N ASP A 133 -16.12 -2.70 -3.09
CA ASP A 133 -15.04 -2.86 -4.07
C ASP A 133 -14.64 -4.33 -4.25
N GLN A 134 -14.50 -5.07 -3.15
CA GLN A 134 -14.15 -6.49 -3.21
C GLN A 134 -15.25 -7.31 -3.92
N ALA A 135 -16.51 -7.07 -3.58
CA ALA A 135 -17.64 -7.73 -4.22
C ALA A 135 -17.71 -7.41 -5.73
N HIS A 136 -17.41 -6.17 -6.11
CA HIS A 136 -17.36 -5.77 -7.51
C HIS A 136 -16.20 -6.43 -8.26
N ALA A 137 -15.01 -6.44 -7.68
CA ALA A 137 -13.84 -7.11 -8.25
C ALA A 137 -14.08 -8.62 -8.43
N GLN A 138 -14.68 -9.29 -7.44
CA GLN A 138 -15.06 -10.70 -7.54
C GLN A 138 -16.12 -10.95 -8.63
N ALA A 139 -17.11 -10.07 -8.75
CA ALA A 139 -18.14 -10.17 -9.80
C ALA A 139 -17.54 -10.00 -11.20
N GLN A 140 -16.63 -9.03 -11.39
CA GLN A 140 -15.91 -8.84 -12.65
C GLN A 140 -15.03 -10.04 -13.00
N GLN A 141 -14.29 -10.58 -12.04
CA GLN A 141 -13.47 -11.79 -12.23
C GLN A 141 -14.32 -13.02 -12.59
N ALA A 142 -15.48 -13.19 -11.95
CA ALA A 142 -16.41 -14.28 -12.27
C ALA A 142 -17.05 -14.14 -13.66
N ALA A 143 -17.38 -12.91 -14.07
CA ALA A 143 -17.90 -12.62 -15.40
C ALA A 143 -16.84 -12.90 -16.49
N ALA A 144 -15.59 -12.48 -16.26
CA ALA A 144 -14.47 -12.77 -17.15
C ALA A 144 -14.16 -14.27 -17.23
N ALA A 145 -14.21 -15.00 -16.11
CA ALA A 145 -14.01 -16.45 -16.08
C ALA A 145 -15.13 -17.21 -16.81
N SER A 146 -16.37 -16.72 -16.74
CA SER A 146 -17.53 -17.33 -17.42
C SER A 146 -17.50 -17.14 -18.93
N GLN A 147 -16.96 -16.02 -19.41
CA GLN A 147 -16.76 -15.79 -20.85
C GLN A 147 -15.70 -16.73 -21.46
N ARG A 148 -14.73 -17.21 -20.65
CA ARG A 148 -13.69 -18.15 -21.11
C ARG A 148 -14.18 -19.59 -21.32
N LEU A 149 -15.34 -19.97 -20.78
CA LEU A 149 -15.91 -21.32 -20.92
C LEU A 149 -16.93 -21.44 -22.08
N ALA A 150 -17.38 -20.33 -22.65
CA ALA A 150 -18.37 -20.33 -23.73
C ALA A 150 -17.77 -20.47 -25.14
N ASN A 151 -16.46 -20.33 -25.31
CA ASN A 151 -15.81 -20.41 -26.62
C ASN A 151 -14.75 -21.50 -26.63
N GLY A 152 -15.19 -22.75 -26.74
CA GLY A 152 -14.30 -23.85 -27.09
C GLY A 152 -14.03 -23.83 -28.59
N GLU A 153 -12.87 -23.34 -29.00
CA GLU A 153 -12.10 -23.82 -30.16
C GLU A 153 -10.65 -23.25 -30.11
N PRO A 154 -9.63 -23.99 -30.59
CA PRO A 154 -8.23 -23.66 -30.36
C PRO A 154 -7.67 -22.80 -31.50
N GLY A 155 -6.91 -21.76 -31.17
CA GLY A 155 -5.99 -21.14 -32.13
C GLY A 155 -5.81 -19.64 -31.94
N ALA A 156 -4.55 -19.26 -32.10
CA ALA A 156 -4.01 -17.91 -32.23
C ALA A 156 -3.99 -17.06 -30.95
N ASP A 157 -2.78 -16.98 -30.39
CA ASP A 157 -2.06 -15.73 -30.13
C ASP A 157 -2.74 -14.41 -30.56
N GLU A 158 -2.33 -13.35 -29.85
CA GLU A 158 -2.35 -11.92 -30.25
C GLU A 158 -3.32 -11.00 -29.49
N ASP A 159 -2.68 -10.23 -28.60
CA ASP A 159 -2.87 -8.78 -28.39
C ASP A 159 -4.07 -8.29 -27.55
N SER A 160 -3.77 -7.84 -26.34
CA SER A 160 -4.65 -6.96 -25.57
C SER A 160 -4.10 -5.53 -25.70
N SER A 161 -4.25 -4.95 -26.89
CA SER A 161 -4.08 -3.51 -27.08
C SER A 161 -5.21 -2.78 -26.36
N SER A 162 -4.88 -2.05 -25.29
CA SER A 162 -5.80 -1.11 -24.65
C SER A 162 -5.97 0.09 -25.58
N ASP A 163 -7.11 0.12 -26.27
CA ASP A 163 -7.57 1.18 -27.15
C ASP A 163 -8.10 2.35 -26.31
N GLU A 164 -7.31 3.41 -26.16
CA GLU A 164 -7.74 4.73 -25.67
C GLU A 164 -7.41 5.73 -26.78
N GLU A 165 -8.40 5.99 -27.64
CA GLU A 165 -8.39 6.98 -28.72
C GLU A 165 -8.86 8.36 -28.21
N GLY A 166 -8.15 9.44 -28.53
CA GLY A 166 -8.64 10.80 -28.30
C GLY A 166 -7.63 11.95 -28.40
N SER A 167 -7.23 12.25 -29.64
CA SER A 167 -6.53 13.43 -30.21
C SER A 167 -6.46 14.75 -29.40
N GLU A 168 -5.37 15.53 -29.56
CA GLU A 168 -5.37 16.93 -30.08
C GLU A 168 -3.98 17.27 -30.69
N ASP A 169 -3.97 17.64 -31.98
CA ASP A 169 -2.84 18.20 -32.73
C ASP A 169 -2.48 19.62 -32.24
N GLU A 170 -1.19 19.94 -32.04
CA GLU A 170 -0.70 21.31 -32.23
C GLU A 170 0.82 21.36 -32.53
N ASP A 171 1.08 21.75 -33.78
CA ASP A 171 2.15 22.63 -34.29
C ASP A 171 3.63 22.20 -34.24
N GLY A 172 4.22 22.14 -35.44
CA GLY A 172 5.61 21.81 -35.68
C GLY A 172 6.50 23.04 -35.67
N GLU A 173 7.65 22.91 -35.01
CA GLU A 173 8.73 23.89 -35.12
C GLU A 173 10.00 23.22 -35.67
N ALA A 174 10.57 23.91 -36.66
CA ALA A 174 11.61 23.42 -37.54
C ALA A 174 12.95 23.27 -36.84
N MET A 175 13.67 22.22 -37.23
CA MET A 175 15.04 21.94 -36.85
C MET A 175 15.95 22.78 -37.75
N ASP A 176 16.41 23.92 -37.22
CA ASP A 176 17.47 24.72 -37.82
C ASP A 176 18.83 24.18 -37.39
N ALA A 177 19.58 23.73 -38.37
CA ALA A 177 20.95 23.27 -38.25
C ALA A 177 21.85 24.38 -38.78
N GLU A 178 22.79 24.94 -38.01
CA GLU A 178 24.08 25.47 -38.50
C GLU A 178 24.97 25.90 -37.30
N GLY A 179 26.29 25.60 -37.36
CA GLY A 179 27.36 26.24 -36.56
C GLY A 179 27.96 25.35 -35.46
N GLY A 180 29.16 24.76 -35.55
CA GLY A 180 30.32 25.08 -36.37
C GLY A 180 31.32 25.96 -35.61
N GLU A 181 31.95 25.45 -34.54
CA GLU A 181 33.16 26.04 -33.93
C GLU A 181 34.09 24.94 -33.37
N ASP A 182 35.05 24.57 -34.20
CA ASP A 182 36.42 24.18 -33.89
C ASP A 182 37.01 24.73 -32.57
N MET A 183 37.38 23.82 -31.66
CA MET A 183 38.39 24.09 -30.62
C MET A 183 39.38 22.92 -30.58
N ASP A 184 40.45 23.04 -31.38
CA ASP A 184 41.72 22.36 -31.16
C ASP A 184 42.26 22.77 -29.77
N MET A 185 42.39 21.81 -28.85
CA MET A 185 43.29 21.97 -27.72
C MET A 185 43.98 20.64 -27.41
N ASP A 186 45.06 20.43 -28.17
CA ASP A 186 46.21 19.60 -27.89
C ASP A 186 46.80 19.98 -26.52
N ASP A 187 46.65 19.13 -25.49
CA ASP A 187 47.62 19.02 -24.38
C ASP A 187 47.33 17.76 -23.53
N ALA A 188 48.25 16.80 -23.58
CA ALA A 188 48.28 15.64 -22.70
C ALA A 188 48.77 16.01 -21.31
N PRO A 189 48.36 15.27 -20.26
CA PRO A 189 49.40 14.51 -19.57
C PRO A 189 49.01 13.08 -19.19
N ALA A 190 50.00 12.21 -19.30
CA ALA A 190 49.98 10.78 -19.02
C ALA A 190 49.47 10.43 -17.61
N ARG A 191 48.63 9.40 -17.51
CA ARG A 191 48.34 8.70 -16.24
C ARG A 191 49.31 7.52 -16.06
N PRO A 192 50.01 7.42 -14.92
CA PRO A 192 50.89 6.29 -14.65
C PRO A 192 50.09 5.02 -14.38
N GLN A 193 50.50 3.92 -15.02
CA GLN A 193 50.04 2.57 -14.75
C GLN A 193 50.60 2.14 -13.38
N TYR A 194 49.72 1.93 -12.40
CA TYR A 194 50.08 1.23 -11.16
C TYR A 194 50.19 -0.27 -11.46
N ARG A 195 51.33 -0.87 -11.13
CA ARG A 195 51.54 -2.31 -10.99
C ARG A 195 51.81 -2.61 -9.53
#